data_AF-A0A8C3FTI8-F1
#
_entry.id   AF-A0A8C3FTI8-F1
#
_cell.length_a   1.000
_cell.length_b   1.000
_cell.length_c   1.000
_cell.angle_alpha   90.00
_cell.angle_beta   90.00
_cell.angle_gamma   90.00
#
_symmetry.space_group_name_H-M   'P 1'
#
loop_
_entity.id
_entity.type
_entity.pdbx_description
1 polymer ?
#
loop_
_entity_poly.entity_id
_entity_poly.type
_entity_poly.pdbx_seq_one_letter_code
_entity_poly.pdbx_strand_id
1 'polypeptide(L)'
;MTLVFSTCCFSPFPPLHPGRLTVLPQEALVQIGGSIQLNCSLDCPDGTPQWKGLDTNLGNIISTPTYSLLLITNATVAMEGTKFCVGNCQGKSHQGSTNLQVYSLPDTLQLETQPKELVAGQPAHLHCSISKVYPPGSLTLSWYRGDQRLESPDAEEVADDEELFSYDSELEVPGEKVTEGMEFRCEVELLLPPSDRSFHRATAVTVSTKGKSWRSELGILARWVCNFSCQSHFPMSLAILVCQG
;
A
#
# COMPACT_ATOMS: atom_id res chain seq x y z
N MET A 1 -40.39 67.93 -3.85
CA MET A 1 -39.51 66.88 -4.38
C MET A 1 -38.45 66.65 -3.32
N THR A 2 -38.65 65.65 -2.46
CA THR A 2 -37.81 65.41 -1.28
C THR A 2 -37.07 64.10 -1.55
N LEU A 3 -35.76 64.17 -1.78
CA LEU A 3 -34.93 63.00 -2.05
C LEU A 3 -34.53 62.37 -0.71
N VAL A 4 -35.00 61.15 -0.47
CA VAL A 4 -34.60 60.35 0.69
C VAL A 4 -33.37 59.54 0.30
N PHE A 5 -32.20 59.93 0.82
CA PHE A 5 -30.98 59.14 0.65
C PHE A 5 -31.01 57.99 1.66
N SER A 6 -31.35 56.78 1.18
CA SER A 6 -31.17 55.56 1.94
C SER A 6 -29.67 55.27 2.01
N THR A 7 -29.04 55.66 3.11
CA THR A 7 -27.68 55.24 3.43
C THR A 7 -27.71 53.75 3.72
N CYS A 8 -27.22 52.93 2.79
CA CYS A 8 -26.92 51.54 3.07
C CYS A 8 -26.03 51.48 4.31
N CYS A 9 -26.50 50.81 5.37
CA CYS A 9 -25.66 50.40 6.48
C CYS A 9 -24.60 49.46 5.91
N PHE A 10 -23.42 49.99 5.56
CA PHE A 10 -22.23 49.18 5.43
C PHE A 10 -21.92 48.66 6.82
N SER A 11 -22.39 47.45 7.11
CA SER A 11 -21.95 46.70 8.27
C SER A 11 -20.42 46.66 8.21
N PRO A 12 -19.69 47.23 9.18
CA PRO A 12 -18.25 47.11 9.20
C PRO A 12 -17.93 45.62 9.28
N PHE A 13 -17.22 45.11 8.27
CA PHE A 13 -16.59 43.80 8.36
C PHE A 13 -15.87 43.74 9.72
N PRO A 14 -16.09 42.70 10.55
CA PRO A 14 -15.35 42.59 11.80
C PRO A 14 -13.86 42.62 11.45
N PRO A 15 -13.04 43.34 12.22
CA PRO A 15 -11.60 43.40 11.96
C PRO A 15 -11.08 41.97 11.91
N LEU A 16 -10.45 41.58 10.78
CA LEU A 16 -9.62 40.39 10.72
C LEU A 16 -8.67 40.47 11.91
N HIS A 17 -8.68 39.46 12.78
CA HIS A 17 -7.80 39.42 13.93
C HIS A 17 -6.37 39.31 13.40
N PRO A 18 -5.56 40.39 13.45
CA PRO A 18 -4.23 40.35 12.87
C PRO A 18 -3.35 39.41 13.70
N GLY A 19 -2.63 38.52 13.03
CA GLY A 19 -1.70 37.59 13.70
C GLY A 19 -2.17 36.13 13.81
N ARG A 20 -3.14 35.68 13.02
CA ARG A 20 -3.42 34.23 12.97
C ARG A 20 -2.28 33.49 12.25
N LEU A 21 -1.53 32.68 12.99
CA LEU A 21 -0.53 31.78 12.44
C LEU A 21 -1.15 30.41 12.16
N THR A 22 -0.98 29.93 10.93
CA THR A 22 -1.56 28.67 10.44
C THR A 22 -0.44 27.79 9.92
N VAL A 23 -0.38 26.54 10.39
CA VAL A 23 0.55 25.52 9.92
C VAL A 23 -0.21 24.44 9.17
N LEU A 24 0.24 24.11 7.97
CA LEU A 24 -0.35 23.09 7.09
C LEU A 24 0.72 22.15 6.52
N PRO A 25 0.41 20.85 6.33
CA PRO A 25 -0.75 20.17 6.91
C PRO A 25 -0.67 20.11 8.45
N GLN A 26 -1.82 19.94 9.12
CA GLN A 26 -1.83 19.76 10.59
C GLN A 26 -1.25 18.39 10.97
N GLU A 27 -1.63 17.35 10.22
CA GLU A 27 -1.09 16.00 10.30
C GLU A 27 -0.15 15.78 9.11
N ALA A 28 1.13 16.08 9.29
CA ALA A 28 2.13 15.87 8.26
C ALA A 28 2.54 14.39 8.21
N LEU A 29 2.32 13.75 7.06
CA LEU A 29 2.69 12.36 6.83
C LEU A 29 3.46 12.25 5.51
N VAL A 30 4.59 11.55 5.54
CA VAL A 30 5.41 11.30 4.35
C VAL A 30 6.00 9.89 4.39
N GLN A 31 6.08 9.24 3.22
CA GLN A 31 6.77 7.96 3.12
C GLN A 31 8.29 8.19 3.12
N ILE A 32 9.07 7.24 3.66
CA ILE A 32 10.54 7.25 3.54
C ILE A 32 10.96 7.41 2.07
N GLY A 33 11.97 8.26 1.82
CA GLY A 33 12.42 8.64 0.48
C GLY A 33 11.51 9.66 -0.23
N GLY A 34 10.31 9.90 0.30
CA GLY A 34 9.33 10.84 -0.23
C GLY A 34 9.71 12.31 0.04
N SER A 35 8.83 13.21 -0.40
CA SER A 35 8.98 14.65 -0.18
C SER A 35 7.66 15.27 0.26
N ILE A 36 7.72 16.26 1.15
CA ILE A 36 6.55 16.99 1.65
C ILE A 36 6.90 18.46 1.85
N GLN A 37 5.92 19.34 1.62
CA GLN A 37 6.05 20.78 1.88
C GLN A 37 5.17 21.15 3.07
N LEU A 38 5.77 21.77 4.08
CA LEU A 38 5.06 22.35 5.21
C LEU A 38 4.94 23.87 5.00
N ASN A 39 3.73 24.40 5.16
CA ASN A 39 3.45 25.82 5.02
C ASN A 39 3.13 26.41 6.39
N CYS A 40 3.87 27.46 6.77
CA CYS A 40 3.52 28.33 7.87
C CYS A 40 3.11 29.69 7.34
N SER A 41 1.81 30.01 7.41
CA SER A 41 1.25 31.28 6.97
C SER A 41 0.84 32.13 8.17
N LEU A 42 1.17 33.42 8.12
CA LEU A 42 0.80 34.40 9.14
C LEU A 42 -0.04 35.49 8.48
N ASP A 43 -1.27 35.65 8.94
CA ASP A 43 -2.17 36.71 8.46
C ASP A 43 -1.79 38.07 9.07
N CYS A 44 -0.72 38.65 8.53
CA CYS A 44 -0.14 39.93 8.94
C CYS A 44 0.72 40.54 7.80
N PRO A 45 0.46 41.80 7.36
CA PRO A 45 1.22 42.44 6.28
C PRO A 45 2.74 42.57 6.55
N ASP A 46 3.11 42.87 7.79
CA ASP A 46 4.50 42.98 8.26
C ASP A 46 4.91 41.75 9.11
N GLY A 47 4.34 40.60 8.76
CA GLY A 47 4.63 39.34 9.43
C GLY A 47 6.07 38.87 9.19
N THR A 48 6.56 38.02 10.11
CA THR A 48 7.84 37.31 9.91
C THR A 48 7.74 35.83 10.32
N PRO A 49 6.89 35.02 9.65
CA PRO A 49 6.80 33.59 9.93
C PRO A 49 8.13 32.90 9.59
N GLN A 50 8.64 32.07 10.49
CA GLN A 50 9.90 31.32 10.35
C GLN A 50 9.80 29.96 11.06
N TRP A 51 10.32 28.92 10.42
CA TRP A 51 10.48 27.60 11.03
C TRP A 51 11.66 27.59 12.03
N LYS A 52 11.50 26.90 13.18
CA LYS A 52 12.47 26.81 14.29
C LYS A 52 12.60 25.36 14.80
N GLY A 53 13.65 25.09 15.59
CA GLY A 53 13.90 23.79 16.24
C GLY A 53 14.56 22.79 15.27
N LEU A 54 15.69 23.21 14.70
CA LEU A 54 16.29 22.61 13.52
C LEU A 54 17.56 21.81 13.87
N ASP A 55 17.43 20.73 14.63
CA ASP A 55 18.58 19.88 14.99
C ASP A 55 19.04 18.95 13.84
N THR A 56 18.28 18.86 12.76
CA THR A 56 18.58 18.05 11.58
C THR A 56 18.37 18.84 10.29
N ASN A 57 19.20 18.59 9.27
CA ASN A 57 19.21 19.22 7.95
C ASN A 57 17.79 19.30 7.33
N LEU A 58 17.05 20.38 7.60
CA LEU A 58 15.61 20.50 7.34
C LEU A 58 15.26 20.77 5.87
N GLY A 59 16.14 20.46 4.94
CA GLY A 59 15.94 20.76 3.53
C GLY A 59 15.92 22.27 3.26
N ASN A 60 15.12 22.69 2.28
CA ASN A 60 15.15 24.05 1.74
C ASN A 60 14.01 24.90 2.31
N ILE A 61 14.31 26.08 2.84
CA ILE A 61 13.33 27.01 3.43
C ILE A 61 13.16 28.22 2.52
N ILE A 62 11.91 28.53 2.17
CA ILE A 62 11.55 29.72 1.39
C ILE A 62 10.64 30.60 2.25
N SER A 63 11.14 31.78 2.61
CA SER A 63 10.44 32.69 3.53
C SER A 63 10.04 34.00 2.87
N THR A 64 8.82 34.46 3.16
CA THR A 64 8.23 35.75 2.78
C THR A 64 7.63 36.42 4.02
N PRO A 65 7.22 37.69 3.95
CA PRO A 65 6.57 38.36 5.09
C PRO A 65 5.26 37.68 5.54
N THR A 66 4.55 37.03 4.63
CA THR A 66 3.23 36.42 4.91
C THR A 66 3.28 34.92 5.13
N TYR A 67 4.30 34.22 4.61
CA TYR A 67 4.41 32.76 4.77
C TYR A 67 5.85 32.27 4.69
N SER A 68 6.10 31.09 5.28
CA SER A 68 7.36 30.36 5.21
C SER A 68 7.09 28.90 4.83
N LEU A 69 7.73 28.44 3.76
CA LEU A 69 7.63 27.09 3.25
C LEU A 69 8.89 26.30 3.63
N LEU A 70 8.67 25.11 4.19
CA LEU A 70 9.72 24.15 4.53
C LEU A 70 9.56 22.95 3.61
N LEU A 71 10.55 22.72 2.74
CA LEU A 71 10.58 21.60 1.82
C LEU A 71 11.48 20.49 2.36
N ILE A 72 10.86 19.35 2.66
CA ILE A 72 11.54 18.13 3.11
C ILE A 72 11.60 17.19 1.90
N THR A 73 12.81 16.75 1.56
CA THR A 73 13.08 15.85 0.43
C THR A 73 13.85 14.64 0.90
N ASN A 74 13.55 13.48 0.34
CA ASN A 74 14.18 12.22 0.72
C ASN A 74 14.05 11.99 2.24
N ALA A 75 12.80 11.90 2.71
CA ALA A 75 12.49 11.78 4.12
C ALA A 75 13.11 10.52 4.74
N THR A 76 13.67 10.64 5.95
CA THR A 76 14.21 9.52 6.74
C THR A 76 13.60 9.50 8.12
N VAL A 77 13.77 8.38 8.86
CA VAL A 77 13.30 8.23 10.25
C VAL A 77 13.81 9.37 11.14
N ALA A 78 15.07 9.77 11.00
CA ALA A 78 15.67 10.88 11.75
C ALA A 78 15.03 12.26 11.50
N MET A 79 14.21 12.41 10.46
CA MET A 79 13.51 13.67 10.18
C MET A 79 12.13 13.76 10.86
N GLU A 80 11.62 12.65 11.41
CA GLU A 80 10.36 12.60 12.17
C GLU A 80 10.38 13.56 13.39
N GLY A 81 9.19 13.97 13.81
CA GLY A 81 8.98 14.74 15.03
C GLY A 81 8.36 16.12 14.80
N THR A 82 8.24 16.87 15.89
CA THR A 82 7.49 18.14 15.89
C THR A 82 8.28 19.26 15.20
N LYS A 83 7.65 19.91 14.22
CA LYS A 83 8.17 21.07 13.51
C LYS A 83 7.47 22.32 14.03
N PHE A 84 8.25 23.30 14.50
CA PHE A 84 7.73 24.53 15.07
C PHE A 84 7.86 25.68 14.08
N CYS A 85 6.79 26.47 13.95
CA CYS A 85 6.84 27.76 13.29
C CYS A 85 6.53 28.87 14.27
N VAL A 86 7.30 29.95 14.20
CA VAL A 86 7.09 31.17 14.99
C VAL A 86 6.98 32.34 14.03
N GLY A 87 6.01 33.22 14.26
CA GLY A 87 5.84 34.45 13.51
C GLY A 87 5.59 35.62 14.44
N ASN A 88 6.16 36.78 14.11
CA ASN A 88 5.89 38.02 14.84
C ASN A 88 4.98 38.92 14.01
N CYS A 89 3.98 39.54 14.65
CA CYS A 89 3.10 40.52 14.04
C CYS A 89 2.89 41.67 15.02
N GLN A 90 3.27 42.90 14.63
CA GLN A 90 3.09 44.11 15.45
C GLN A 90 3.61 43.97 16.91
N GLY A 91 4.73 43.26 17.08
CA GLY A 91 5.34 43.01 18.40
C GLY A 91 4.71 41.88 19.22
N LYS A 92 3.71 41.17 18.67
CA LYS A 92 3.14 39.96 19.27
C LYS A 92 3.71 38.72 18.59
N SER A 93 4.18 37.78 19.39
CA SER A 93 4.66 36.48 18.91
C SER A 93 3.52 35.47 18.83
N HIS A 94 3.48 34.75 17.72
CA HIS A 94 2.56 33.65 17.45
C HIS A 94 3.37 32.39 17.16
N GLN A 95 2.84 31.24 17.56
CA GLN A 95 3.50 29.96 17.36
C GLN A 95 2.48 28.93 16.90
N GLY A 96 2.94 28.02 16.03
CA GLY A 96 2.21 26.85 15.60
C GLY A 96 3.18 25.71 15.40
N SER A 97 2.65 24.49 15.28
CA SER A 97 3.45 23.31 15.02
C SER A 97 2.65 22.28 14.25
N THR A 98 3.39 21.35 13.65
CA THR A 98 2.86 20.10 13.10
C THR A 98 3.82 18.98 13.49
N ASN A 99 3.29 17.78 13.71
CA ASN A 99 4.13 16.60 13.89
C ASN A 99 4.34 15.96 12.53
N LEU A 100 5.60 15.92 12.06
CA LEU A 100 5.94 15.15 10.88
C LEU A 100 6.06 13.69 11.28
N GLN A 101 5.16 12.86 10.78
CA GLN A 101 5.24 11.41 10.89
C GLN A 101 5.83 10.83 9.60
N VAL A 102 6.70 9.84 9.74
CA VAL A 102 7.31 9.11 8.63
C VAL A 102 6.80 7.67 8.65
N TYR A 103 6.57 7.09 7.48
CA TYR A 103 6.15 5.69 7.37
C TYR A 103 6.84 4.98 6.22
N SER A 104 6.85 3.65 6.27
CA SER A 104 7.26 2.84 5.13
C SER A 104 6.42 1.57 5.08
N LEU A 105 5.78 1.36 3.94
CA LEU A 105 5.13 0.11 3.58
C LEU A 105 5.42 -0.13 2.10
N PRO A 106 6.28 -1.11 1.74
CA PRO A 106 6.55 -1.40 0.34
C PRO A 106 5.30 -1.83 -0.42
N ASP A 107 5.36 -1.70 -1.74
CA ASP A 107 4.29 -2.15 -2.63
C ASP A 107 4.24 -3.67 -2.78
N THR A 108 5.39 -4.33 -2.58
CA THR A 108 5.54 -5.76 -2.83
C THR A 108 5.48 -6.54 -1.51
N LEU A 109 4.40 -7.30 -1.34
CA LEU A 109 4.25 -8.33 -0.32
C LEU A 109 4.62 -9.69 -0.95
N GLN A 110 5.59 -10.38 -0.36
CA GLN A 110 6.05 -11.67 -0.88
C GLN A 110 5.18 -12.80 -0.33
N LEU A 111 4.82 -13.73 -1.20
CA LEU A 111 4.11 -14.96 -0.82
C LEU A 111 4.71 -16.14 -1.55
N GLU A 112 5.32 -17.02 -0.78
CA GLU A 112 5.97 -18.24 -1.25
C GLU A 112 5.16 -19.46 -0.80
N THR A 113 5.16 -20.51 -1.63
CA THR A 113 4.43 -21.74 -1.34
C THR A 113 5.31 -22.97 -1.52
N GLN A 114 5.12 -23.95 -0.65
CA GLN A 114 5.75 -25.26 -0.72
C GLN A 114 4.66 -26.33 -0.63
N PRO A 115 4.40 -27.10 -1.71
CA PRO A 115 5.04 -27.05 -3.03
C PRO A 115 4.77 -25.74 -3.79
N LYS A 116 5.62 -25.45 -4.80
CA LYS A 116 5.57 -24.22 -5.61
C LYS A 116 4.25 -24.03 -6.36
N GLU A 117 3.58 -25.12 -6.73
CA GLU A 117 2.21 -25.09 -7.25
C GLU A 117 1.31 -25.76 -6.22
N LEU A 118 0.26 -25.06 -5.78
CA LEU A 118 -0.74 -25.64 -4.90
C LEU A 118 -1.61 -26.63 -5.66
N VAL A 119 -1.65 -27.87 -5.18
CA VAL A 119 -2.41 -28.98 -5.77
C VAL A 119 -3.49 -29.42 -4.79
N ALA A 120 -4.72 -29.57 -5.28
CA ALA A 120 -5.85 -29.99 -4.45
C ALA A 120 -5.59 -31.33 -3.75
N GLY A 121 -5.92 -31.42 -2.46
CA GLY A 121 -5.72 -32.61 -1.64
C GLY A 121 -4.29 -32.82 -1.13
N GLN A 122 -3.32 -31.97 -1.51
CA GLN A 122 -1.95 -32.04 -1.00
C GLN A 122 -1.74 -30.99 0.10
N PRO A 123 -1.07 -31.32 1.22
CA PRO A 123 -0.70 -30.34 2.21
C PRO A 123 0.25 -29.31 1.61
N ALA A 124 0.15 -28.07 2.11
CA ALA A 124 0.97 -26.97 1.66
C ALA A 124 1.46 -26.13 2.85
N HIS A 125 2.62 -25.51 2.67
CA HIS A 125 3.19 -24.55 3.59
C HIS A 125 3.32 -23.21 2.85
N LEU A 126 2.73 -22.16 3.40
CA LEU A 126 2.74 -20.81 2.84
C LEU A 126 3.62 -19.92 3.72
N HIS A 127 4.47 -19.11 3.10
CA HIS A 127 5.33 -18.15 3.79
C HIS A 127 5.08 -16.76 3.20
N CYS A 128 4.66 -15.83 4.06
CA CYS A 128 4.40 -14.45 3.67
C CYS A 128 5.42 -13.53 4.35
N SER A 129 6.05 -12.65 3.58
CA SER A 129 7.05 -11.73 4.14
C SER A 129 7.01 -10.34 3.51
N ILE A 130 7.33 -9.34 4.32
CA ILE A 130 7.48 -7.94 3.93
C ILE A 130 8.64 -7.33 4.71
N SER A 131 9.51 -6.59 4.02
CA SER A 131 10.67 -5.94 4.62
C SER A 131 10.55 -4.42 4.53
N LYS A 132 11.48 -3.67 5.14
CA LYS A 132 11.54 -2.21 5.04
C LYS A 132 10.26 -1.51 5.55
N VAL A 133 9.65 -2.05 6.59
CA VAL A 133 8.44 -1.51 7.21
C VAL A 133 8.80 -0.54 8.34
N TYR A 134 8.02 0.53 8.49
CA TYR A 134 8.14 1.48 9.59
C TYR A 134 6.79 2.16 9.85
N PRO A 135 6.38 2.43 11.11
CA PRO A 135 7.10 2.18 12.37
C PRO A 135 6.98 0.74 12.90
N PRO A 136 7.82 0.34 13.88
CA PRO A 136 7.71 -0.96 14.55
C PRO A 136 6.40 -1.14 15.30
N GLY A 137 6.01 -2.40 15.55
CA GLY A 137 4.81 -2.76 16.31
C GLY A 137 3.48 -2.26 15.73
N SER A 138 3.48 -1.79 14.48
CA SER A 138 2.34 -1.09 13.87
C SER A 138 1.73 -1.84 12.68
N LEU A 139 2.35 -2.97 12.29
CA LEU A 139 1.88 -3.82 11.21
C LEU A 139 1.19 -5.06 11.76
N THR A 140 0.01 -5.37 11.21
CA THR A 140 -0.70 -6.64 11.46
C THR A 140 -0.72 -7.46 10.19
N LEU A 141 -0.31 -8.73 10.26
CA LEU A 141 -0.40 -9.69 9.17
C LEU A 141 -1.58 -10.64 9.42
N SER A 142 -2.37 -10.92 8.39
CA SER A 142 -3.54 -11.80 8.47
C SER A 142 -3.64 -12.73 7.27
N TRP A 143 -3.94 -13.99 7.57
CA TRP A 143 -4.16 -15.02 6.56
C TRP A 143 -5.66 -15.20 6.27
N TYR A 144 -5.97 -15.41 5.00
CA TYR A 144 -7.32 -15.66 4.51
C TYR A 144 -7.35 -16.87 3.59
N ARG A 145 -8.45 -17.64 3.69
CA ARG A 145 -8.85 -18.67 2.72
C ARG A 145 -10.18 -18.25 2.11
N GLY A 146 -10.14 -17.79 0.86
CA GLY A 146 -11.23 -16.99 0.29
C GLY A 146 -11.52 -15.78 1.17
N ASP A 147 -12.75 -15.70 1.70
CA ASP A 147 -13.18 -14.62 2.61
C ASP A 147 -13.03 -14.98 4.10
N GLN A 148 -12.60 -16.20 4.41
CA GLN A 148 -12.47 -16.65 5.79
C GLN A 148 -11.08 -16.28 6.34
N ARG A 149 -11.03 -15.43 7.37
CA ARG A 149 -9.82 -15.21 8.17
C ARG A 149 -9.42 -16.50 8.90
N LEU A 150 -8.15 -16.86 8.79
CA LEU A 150 -7.57 -18.01 9.47
C LEU A 150 -6.92 -17.55 10.79
N GLU A 151 -6.93 -18.44 11.77
CA GLU A 151 -6.12 -18.28 12.97
C GLU A 151 -4.69 -18.70 12.62
N SER A 152 -3.75 -17.79 12.86
CA SER A 152 -2.31 -17.98 12.61
C SER A 152 -1.53 -17.39 13.78
N PRO A 153 -0.28 -17.84 14.01
CA PRO A 153 0.63 -17.12 14.89
C PRO A 153 0.79 -15.66 14.47
N ASP A 154 1.10 -14.80 15.43
CA ASP A 154 1.51 -13.43 15.13
C ASP A 154 2.79 -13.46 14.27
N ALA A 155 2.92 -12.48 13.37
CA ALA A 155 4.12 -12.36 12.55
C ALA A 155 5.35 -12.07 13.42
N GLU A 156 6.48 -12.66 13.06
CA GLU A 156 7.74 -12.36 13.71
C GLU A 156 8.23 -10.99 13.21
N GLU A 157 8.55 -10.09 14.14
CA GLU A 157 9.09 -8.76 13.84
C GLU A 157 10.60 -8.76 14.07
N VAL A 158 11.36 -8.47 13.03
CA VAL A 158 12.82 -8.41 13.07
C VAL A 158 13.30 -7.03 12.64
N ALA A 159 14.12 -6.40 13.47
CA ALA A 159 14.79 -5.14 13.14
C ALA A 159 15.88 -5.38 12.08
N ASP A 160 15.91 -4.52 11.07
CA ASP A 160 16.97 -4.39 10.07
C ASP A 160 17.99 -3.32 10.50
N ASP A 161 19.13 -3.28 9.83
CA ASP A 161 20.27 -2.42 10.18
C ASP A 161 19.98 -0.89 10.04
N GLU A 162 18.88 -0.52 9.39
CA GLU A 162 18.49 0.88 9.07
C GLU A 162 17.28 1.39 9.89
N GLU A 163 17.00 0.82 11.07
CA GLU A 163 15.80 1.13 11.88
C GLU A 163 14.47 0.81 11.17
N LEU A 164 14.53 -0.03 10.14
CA LEU A 164 13.36 -0.58 9.46
C LEU A 164 13.10 -2.00 9.96
N PHE A 165 11.89 -2.51 9.71
CA PHE A 165 11.45 -3.79 10.23
C PHE A 165 11.04 -4.73 9.11
N SER A 166 11.32 -6.01 9.31
CA SER A 166 10.80 -7.09 8.48
C SER A 166 9.81 -7.91 9.29
N TYR A 167 8.76 -8.33 8.60
CA TYR A 167 7.70 -9.17 9.14
C TYR A 167 7.58 -10.40 8.28
N ASP A 168 7.55 -11.56 8.92
CA ASP A 168 7.25 -12.83 8.25
C ASP A 168 6.26 -13.66 9.06
N SER A 169 5.51 -14.51 8.34
CA SER A 169 4.54 -15.41 8.92
C SER A 169 4.42 -16.66 8.06
N GLU A 170 4.33 -17.80 8.73
CA GLU A 170 4.15 -19.10 8.10
C GLU A 170 2.76 -19.66 8.39
N LEU A 171 2.17 -20.32 7.39
CA LEU A 171 0.88 -20.99 7.50
C LEU A 171 0.96 -22.41 6.94
N GLU A 172 0.75 -23.39 7.81
CA GLU A 172 0.56 -24.78 7.43
C GLU A 172 -0.89 -25.06 7.07
N VAL A 173 -1.11 -25.59 5.87
CA VAL A 173 -2.42 -25.91 5.32
C VAL A 173 -2.55 -27.42 5.10
N PRO A 174 -3.41 -28.11 5.87
CA PRO A 174 -3.73 -29.52 5.63
C PRO A 174 -4.31 -29.74 4.22
N GLY A 175 -3.97 -30.85 3.59
CA GLY A 175 -4.37 -31.14 2.20
C GLY A 175 -5.89 -31.17 2.00
N GLU A 176 -6.67 -31.55 3.02
CA GLU A 176 -8.14 -31.55 2.97
C GLU A 176 -8.71 -30.12 2.84
N LYS A 177 -7.96 -29.10 3.25
CA LYS A 177 -8.33 -27.69 3.14
C LYS A 177 -7.87 -27.05 1.82
N VAL A 178 -7.05 -27.74 1.03
CA VAL A 178 -6.57 -27.29 -0.27
C VAL A 178 -7.51 -27.84 -1.35
N THR A 179 -8.47 -27.03 -1.77
CA THR A 179 -9.47 -27.40 -2.79
C THR A 179 -9.21 -26.67 -4.10
N GLU A 180 -9.61 -27.31 -5.21
CA GLU A 180 -9.46 -26.75 -6.55
C GLU A 180 -10.14 -25.37 -6.68
N GLY A 181 -9.43 -24.39 -7.25
CA GLY A 181 -9.92 -23.02 -7.41
C GLY A 181 -9.98 -22.21 -6.11
N MET A 182 -9.52 -22.75 -4.98
CA MET A 182 -9.46 -22.01 -3.73
C MET A 182 -8.31 -21.00 -3.74
N GLU A 183 -8.52 -19.86 -3.11
CA GLU A 183 -7.51 -18.81 -2.96
C GLU A 183 -7.03 -18.73 -1.51
N PHE A 184 -5.72 -18.64 -1.33
CA PHE A 184 -5.09 -18.24 -0.07
C PHE A 184 -4.50 -16.84 -0.25
N ARG A 185 -4.80 -15.95 0.70
CA ARG A 185 -4.40 -14.56 0.66
C ARG A 185 -3.70 -14.19 1.97
N CYS A 186 -2.59 -13.50 1.84
CA CYS A 186 -1.91 -12.84 2.94
C CYS A 186 -2.18 -11.33 2.83
N GLU A 187 -2.66 -10.72 3.90
CA GLU A 187 -2.91 -9.30 3.99
C GLU A 187 -2.09 -8.69 5.12
N VAL A 188 -1.56 -7.50 4.89
CA VAL A 188 -0.94 -6.69 5.93
C VAL A 188 -1.60 -5.32 6.02
N GLU A 189 -1.79 -4.87 7.25
CA GLU A 189 -2.30 -3.55 7.58
C GLU A 189 -1.29 -2.82 8.47
N LEU A 190 -0.79 -1.68 7.98
CA LEU A 190 0.05 -0.76 8.75
C LEU A 190 -0.83 0.37 9.30
N LEU A 191 -0.99 0.43 10.62
CA LEU A 191 -1.74 1.48 11.31
C LEU A 191 -0.78 2.53 11.87
N LEU A 192 -1.04 3.81 11.61
CA LEU A 192 -0.18 4.92 12.01
C LEU A 192 -0.79 5.76 13.15
N PRO A 193 -0.57 5.41 14.42
CA PRO A 193 -0.94 6.26 15.54
C PRO A 193 -0.04 7.51 15.59
N PRO A 194 -0.54 8.69 16.00
CA PRO A 194 -1.92 8.98 16.43
C PRO A 194 -2.87 9.41 15.29
N SER A 195 -2.43 9.34 14.02
CA SER A 195 -3.22 9.84 12.88
C SER A 195 -4.39 8.92 12.47
N ASP A 196 -4.49 7.72 13.05
CA ASP A 196 -5.45 6.67 12.70
C ASP A 196 -5.50 6.35 11.19
N ARG A 197 -4.40 6.60 10.48
CA ARG A 197 -4.26 6.26 9.06
C ARG A 197 -3.82 4.81 8.93
N SER A 198 -4.47 4.07 8.05
CA SER A 198 -4.15 2.68 7.75
C SER A 198 -3.70 2.50 6.30
N PHE A 199 -2.65 1.73 6.07
CA PHE A 199 -2.21 1.32 4.75
C PHE A 199 -2.29 -0.20 4.60
N HIS A 200 -2.79 -0.66 3.45
CA HIS A 200 -3.10 -2.06 3.22
C HIS A 200 -2.29 -2.62 2.05
N ARG A 201 -1.81 -3.85 2.18
CA ARG A 201 -1.22 -4.64 1.09
C ARG A 201 -1.73 -6.07 1.17
N ALA A 202 -1.96 -6.68 0.02
CA ALA A 202 -2.42 -8.05 -0.07
C ALA A 202 -1.76 -8.75 -1.25
N THR A 203 -1.53 -10.04 -1.08
CA THR A 203 -1.07 -10.94 -2.14
C THR A 203 -1.78 -12.26 -1.99
N ALA A 204 -2.01 -12.94 -3.11
CA ALA A 204 -2.82 -14.14 -3.13
C ALA A 204 -2.28 -15.18 -4.10
N VAL A 205 -2.58 -16.45 -3.80
CA VAL A 205 -2.27 -17.60 -4.62
C VAL A 205 -3.50 -18.48 -4.75
N THR A 206 -3.77 -18.95 -5.97
CA THR A 206 -4.91 -19.81 -6.26
C THR A 206 -4.45 -21.25 -6.47
N VAL A 207 -5.21 -22.20 -5.93
CA VAL A 207 -4.99 -23.64 -6.12
C VAL A 207 -5.26 -24.00 -7.58
N SER A 208 -4.28 -24.67 -8.20
CA SER A 208 -4.33 -24.98 -9.63
C SER A 208 -5.54 -25.83 -9.99
N THR A 209 -6.28 -25.39 -11.01
CA THR A 209 -7.40 -26.12 -11.59
C THR A 209 -6.96 -27.15 -12.63
N LYS A 210 -5.83 -27.85 -12.37
CA LYS A 210 -5.37 -28.90 -13.30
C LYS A 210 -6.42 -30.00 -13.31
N GLY A 211 -7.35 -29.84 -14.25
CA GLY A 211 -8.31 -30.84 -14.65
C GLY A 211 -7.57 -32.13 -14.93
N LYS A 212 -8.21 -33.24 -14.57
CA LYS A 212 -7.78 -34.59 -14.88
C LYS A 212 -7.48 -34.71 -16.39
N SER A 213 -6.27 -34.36 -16.83
CA SER A 213 -5.76 -34.66 -18.16
C SER A 213 -5.23 -36.08 -18.13
N TRP A 214 -6.15 -37.05 -18.02
CA TRP A 214 -5.88 -38.39 -18.52
C TRP A 214 -5.95 -38.30 -20.06
N ARG A 215 -4.84 -37.91 -20.67
CA ARG A 215 -4.54 -38.33 -22.04
C ARG A 215 -3.40 -39.33 -21.92
N SER A 216 -3.79 -40.59 -22.11
CA SER A 216 -3.01 -41.82 -22.14
C SER A 216 -1.61 -41.67 -22.75
N GLU A 217 -0.60 -42.29 -22.14
CA GLU A 217 0.49 -42.98 -22.86
C GLU A 217 1.31 -43.88 -21.92
N LEU A 218 0.67 -44.94 -21.41
CA LEU A 218 1.35 -46.24 -21.39
C LEU A 218 0.92 -46.94 -22.68
N GLY A 219 1.86 -47.16 -23.60
CA GLY A 219 1.62 -48.13 -24.67
C GLY A 219 2.35 -47.88 -25.99
N ILE A 220 3.55 -48.44 -26.08
CA ILE A 220 3.98 -49.24 -27.24
C ILE A 220 4.37 -48.43 -28.50
N LEU A 221 5.69 -48.47 -28.77
CA LEU A 221 6.26 -48.29 -30.10
C LEU A 221 5.63 -49.30 -31.08
N ALA A 222 4.58 -48.91 -31.77
CA ALA A 222 4.17 -49.55 -33.02
C ALA A 222 3.51 -48.49 -33.90
N ARG A 223 4.26 -48.00 -34.90
CA ARG A 223 3.72 -47.16 -35.97
C ARG A 223 2.89 -48.06 -36.90
N TRP A 224 1.57 -48.02 -36.77
CA TRP A 224 0.67 -48.57 -37.78
C TRP A 224 0.32 -47.45 -38.76
N VAL A 225 0.62 -47.65 -40.05
CA VAL A 225 0.21 -46.71 -41.09
C VAL A 225 -1.15 -47.20 -41.62
N CYS A 226 -2.22 -46.50 -41.24
CA CYS A 226 -3.56 -46.80 -41.74
C CYS A 226 -3.82 -45.96 -42.99
N ASN A 227 -4.31 -46.58 -44.06
CA ASN A 227 -4.77 -45.89 -45.26
C ASN A 227 -6.27 -46.14 -45.45
N PHE A 228 -6.99 -45.09 -45.86
CA PHE A 228 -8.38 -45.24 -46.29
C PHE A 228 -8.41 -45.81 -47.70
N SER A 229 -8.96 -47.02 -47.85
CA SER A 229 -9.23 -47.60 -49.17
C SER A 229 -10.73 -47.55 -49.42
N CYS A 230 -11.15 -46.85 -50.49
CA CYS A 230 -12.53 -46.87 -50.95
C CYS A 230 -12.70 -48.04 -51.91
N GLN A 231 -13.44 -49.07 -51.50
CA GLN A 231 -13.90 -50.12 -52.41
C GLN A 231 -15.34 -49.82 -52.82
N SER A 232 -15.53 -49.60 -54.12
CA SER A 232 -16.85 -49.40 -54.72
C SER A 232 -17.50 -50.76 -55.00
N HIS A 233 -18.46 -51.15 -54.16
CA HIS A 233 -19.46 -52.16 -54.52
C HIS A 233 -20.83 -51.48 -54.55
N PHE A 234 -21.51 -51.52 -55.71
CA PHE A 234 -22.86 -51.00 -55.86
C PHE A 234 -23.82 -51.70 -54.87
N PRO A 235 -24.73 -51.01 -54.15
CA PRO A 235 -25.16 -49.61 -54.30
C PRO A 235 -24.75 -48.65 -53.16
N MET A 236 -23.79 -49.01 -52.28
CA MET A 236 -23.34 -48.12 -51.19
C MET A 236 -21.81 -48.13 -51.06
N SER A 237 -21.21 -46.93 -50.95
CA SER A 237 -19.78 -46.78 -50.67
C SER A 237 -19.55 -46.87 -49.16
N LEU A 238 -18.84 -47.90 -48.71
CA LEU A 238 -18.38 -48.02 -47.33
C LEU A 238 -16.88 -47.68 -47.27
N ALA A 239 -16.50 -46.68 -46.47
CA ALA A 239 -15.11 -46.39 -46.20
C ALA A 239 -14.62 -47.36 -45.11
N ILE A 240 -13.68 -48.24 -45.44
CA ILE A 240 -13.12 -49.20 -44.48
C ILE A 240 -11.70 -48.74 -44.14
N LEU A 241 -11.45 -48.55 -42.84
CA LEU A 241 -10.12 -48.24 -42.33
C LEU A 241 -9.34 -49.56 -42.24
N VAL A 242 -8.30 -49.72 -43.08
CA VAL A 242 -7.42 -50.89 -43.03
C VAL A 242 -6.09 -50.45 -42.44
N CYS A 243 -5.77 -50.98 -41.26
CA CYS A 243 -4.49 -50.77 -40.60
C CYS A 243 -3.66 -52.05 -40.74
N GLN A 244 -2.46 -51.93 -41.33
CA GLN A 244 -1.46 -52.99 -41.38
C GLN A 244 -0.27 -52.60 -40.50
N GLY A 245 0.41 -53.61 -39.95
CA GLY A 245 1.46 -53.46 -38.94
C GLY A 245 2.82 -53.84 -39.41
#